data_AF-A0A177D953-F1
#
_entry.id   AF-A0A177D953-F1
#
_cell.length_a   1.000
_cell.length_b   1.000
_cell.length_c   1.000
_cell.angle_alpha   90.00
_cell.angle_beta   90.00
_cell.angle_gamma   90.00
#
_symmetry.space_group_name_H-M   'P 1'
#
loop_
_entity.id
_entity.type
_entity.pdbx_description
1 polymer ?
#
loop_
_entity_poly.entity_id
_entity_poly.type
_entity_poly.pdbx_seq_one_letter_code
_entity_poly.pdbx_strand_id
1 'polypeptide(L)'
;MPVSFARLAGPAAKRVCLNASRPQLRTAIPSRPIARCLSTTFPRRYAEVEESQRTRLVATDSNFGGVAPAETAQETRAEEDDHVDTRKIRHYTVNFGPQHPAAHGVLRLILELNGEEIVRADPHVGLLHRGTEKLIEYRTYLQALPYFDRLDYVSMMTNEQCFSLAVEKLLNIDIPIRAKYIRTLFGEITRILNHLMSVLSHAMDVGALTPFLWGFEEREKLMEFYERVSGARLHAAYVRPGGVSQDLPLGLLDDIYQWATQFGDRIDETEEMLTDNRIWIGRTKGVGVVSAADAINYSFSGVMLRGSGVPWDVRKSQPYDAYDRVDFDVPVGVNGDCYDRYLCRMEEFRQSLRIIHQCLNDMPAGPVKVEDYKIAPPPRAAMKENMEALIHHFLLFSKGYTVPPGETYSAIEAPKGEMGVFLVSDGSERPYRCKIRAPGFAHLACMDQISRGHLLADAVAIIGTMDLVFGEVDR
;
A
#
# COMPACT_ATOMS: atom_id res chain seq x y z
N MET A 1 -21.21 -31.30 -66.32
CA MET A 1 -21.00 -30.70 -67.66
C MET A 1 -20.39 -29.31 -67.47
N PRO A 2 -19.49 -28.93 -68.39
CA PRO A 2 -18.15 -28.40 -68.08
C PRO A 2 -18.00 -26.93 -68.59
N VAL A 3 -16.88 -26.20 -68.52
CA VAL A 3 -15.65 -26.22 -69.37
C VAL A 3 -14.89 -24.92 -68.96
N SER A 4 -13.69 -24.85 -68.37
CA SER A 4 -12.31 -25.14 -68.82
C SER A 4 -11.80 -24.29 -70.00
N PHE A 5 -10.77 -23.44 -69.86
CA PHE A 5 -9.36 -23.61 -70.32
C PHE A 5 -8.81 -22.17 -70.56
N ALA A 6 -7.54 -21.78 -70.44
CA ALA A 6 -6.24 -22.41 -70.73
C ALA A 6 -5.11 -21.63 -69.99
N ARG A 7 -4.17 -22.29 -69.29
CA ARG A 7 -2.80 -22.72 -69.71
C ARG A 7 -1.81 -21.61 -70.11
N LEU A 8 -0.63 -21.64 -69.48
CA LEU A 8 0.70 -21.93 -70.05
C LEU A 8 1.72 -21.93 -68.88
N ALA A 9 2.13 -23.09 -68.36
CA ALA A 9 3.24 -23.96 -68.81
C ALA A 9 4.55 -23.71 -68.02
N GLY A 10 5.01 -24.74 -67.28
CA GLY A 10 6.28 -24.80 -66.53
C GLY A 10 7.52 -25.02 -67.43
N PRO A 11 8.67 -25.62 -66.98
CA PRO A 11 8.79 -26.63 -65.91
C PRO A 11 10.09 -26.63 -65.02
N ALA A 12 10.04 -27.46 -63.96
CA ALA A 12 11.06 -28.39 -63.45
C ALA A 12 12.39 -27.95 -62.77
N ALA A 13 12.39 -28.06 -61.43
CA ALA A 13 13.20 -28.94 -60.54
C ALA A 13 14.63 -29.43 -60.88
N LYS A 14 15.55 -29.30 -59.89
CA LYS A 14 16.48 -30.33 -59.32
C LYS A 14 17.42 -29.69 -58.26
N ARG A 15 17.33 -30.04 -56.96
CA ARG A 15 18.20 -30.97 -56.18
C ARG A 15 19.72 -30.81 -56.41
N VAL A 16 20.49 -30.63 -55.33
CA VAL A 16 21.50 -31.58 -54.77
C VAL A 16 22.45 -30.85 -53.79
N CYS A 17 22.86 -31.59 -52.77
CA CYS A 17 23.62 -31.21 -51.58
C CYS A 17 25.14 -31.48 -51.73
N LEU A 18 25.91 -30.98 -50.75
CA LEU A 18 27.13 -31.57 -50.14
C LEU A 18 28.52 -31.45 -50.83
N ASN A 19 29.41 -30.83 -50.04
CA ASN A 19 30.75 -31.28 -49.61
C ASN A 19 32.06 -31.03 -50.40
N ALA A 20 32.99 -30.46 -49.62
CA ALA A 20 34.40 -30.83 -49.41
C ALA A 20 35.47 -30.44 -50.45
N SER A 21 36.47 -29.66 -50.02
CA SER A 21 37.86 -30.15 -49.90
C SER A 21 38.85 -29.07 -49.42
N ARG A 22 39.73 -29.50 -48.51
CA ARG A 22 40.95 -28.90 -47.94
C ARG A 22 42.06 -28.77 -49.02
N PRO A 23 43.19 -28.03 -48.84
CA PRO A 23 44.17 -28.30 -47.77
C PRO A 23 44.96 -27.11 -47.17
N GLN A 24 45.62 -27.44 -46.05
CA GLN A 24 46.58 -26.65 -45.27
C GLN A 24 47.95 -26.56 -45.95
N LEU A 25 48.77 -25.54 -45.64
CA LEU A 25 50.15 -25.68 -45.11
C LEU A 25 50.92 -24.34 -45.00
N ARG A 26 51.45 -24.11 -43.79
CA ARG A 26 52.83 -23.66 -43.44
C ARG A 26 53.31 -22.18 -43.60
N THR A 27 53.58 -21.61 -42.42
CA THR A 27 54.86 -21.03 -41.91
C THR A 27 55.47 -19.74 -42.46
N ALA A 28 55.63 -18.78 -41.51
CA ALA A 28 56.85 -18.05 -41.12
C ALA A 28 57.12 -16.59 -41.59
N ILE A 29 56.97 -15.64 -40.62
CA ILE A 29 57.88 -14.55 -40.12
C ILE A 29 58.45 -13.50 -41.13
N PRO A 30 58.89 -12.26 -40.77
CA PRO A 30 58.34 -11.11 -39.99
C PRO A 30 58.35 -9.78 -40.83
N SER A 31 57.92 -8.63 -40.28
CA SER A 31 58.62 -7.31 -40.43
C SER A 31 57.86 -6.13 -39.77
N ARG A 32 58.65 -5.17 -39.25
CA ARG A 32 58.30 -3.99 -38.43
C ARG A 32 57.82 -2.77 -39.30
N PRO A 33 57.74 -1.51 -38.81
CA PRO A 33 56.59 -0.88 -38.13
C PRO A 33 56.22 0.54 -38.70
N ILE A 34 55.30 1.26 -38.03
CA ILE A 34 55.03 2.74 -38.10
C ILE A 34 54.23 3.19 -39.36
N ALA A 35 53.06 3.85 -39.30
CA ALA A 35 52.69 5.05 -38.53
C ALA A 35 51.15 5.25 -38.40
N ARG A 36 50.74 5.80 -37.24
CA ARG A 36 49.81 6.94 -36.94
C ARG A 36 48.57 7.18 -37.84
N CYS A 37 47.42 7.67 -37.38
CA CYS A 37 46.75 7.91 -36.09
C CYS A 37 45.44 8.63 -36.45
N LEU A 38 44.31 8.34 -35.81
CA LEU A 38 43.25 9.34 -35.53
C LEU A 38 42.71 9.09 -34.11
N SER A 39 42.75 10.16 -33.31
CA SER A 39 42.54 10.34 -31.87
C SER A 39 41.12 10.00 -31.35
N THR A 40 40.77 9.87 -30.06
CA THR A 40 41.01 10.75 -28.89
C THR A 40 40.65 10.07 -27.54
N THR A 41 41.51 10.23 -26.52
CA THR A 41 41.28 10.22 -25.05
C THR A 41 41.07 8.89 -24.26
N PHE A 42 41.59 8.91 -23.02
CA PHE A 42 42.24 7.83 -22.24
C PHE A 42 41.36 7.08 -21.21
N PRO A 43 41.63 5.79 -20.90
CA PRO A 43 41.29 5.20 -19.60
C PRO A 43 42.33 5.57 -18.53
N ARG A 44 41.87 5.98 -17.34
CA ARG A 44 42.71 6.28 -16.17
C ARG A 44 43.58 5.07 -15.79
N ARG A 45 44.86 5.33 -15.56
CA ARG A 45 45.87 4.36 -15.09
C ARG A 45 45.56 3.86 -13.68
N TYR A 46 45.67 2.56 -13.48
CA TYR A 46 46.00 1.97 -12.17
C TYR A 46 47.39 2.44 -11.75
N ALA A 47 47.56 2.83 -10.48
CA ALA A 47 48.85 3.20 -9.92
C ALA A 47 49.66 1.93 -9.61
N GLU A 48 50.87 1.83 -10.18
CA GLU A 48 51.86 0.82 -9.82
C GLU A 48 52.62 1.29 -8.56
N VAL A 49 52.74 0.41 -7.57
CA VAL A 49 53.39 0.68 -6.28
C VAL A 49 54.90 0.41 -6.41
N GLU A 50 55.72 1.45 -6.21
CA GLU A 50 57.18 1.33 -6.13
C GLU A 50 57.62 0.67 -4.79
N GLU A 51 58.56 -0.27 -4.87
CA GLU A 51 59.02 -1.18 -3.80
C GLU A 51 59.77 -0.52 -2.60
N SER A 52 59.54 0.75 -2.30
CA SER A 52 60.40 1.54 -1.39
C SER A 52 59.88 1.72 0.05
N GLN A 53 58.84 1.00 0.49
CA GLN A 53 58.38 1.06 1.89
C GLN A 53 58.15 -0.33 2.50
N ARG A 54 59.24 -1.08 2.71
CA ARG A 54 59.29 -2.18 3.69
C ARG A 54 59.99 -1.71 4.96
N THR A 55 59.36 -1.94 6.11
CA THR A 55 59.97 -1.71 7.44
C THR A 55 61.09 -2.71 7.72
N ARG A 56 62.24 -2.23 8.24
CA ARG A 56 63.45 -3.03 8.51
C ARG A 56 63.64 -3.22 10.02
N LEU A 57 63.87 -4.45 10.46
CA LEU A 57 64.24 -4.78 11.84
C LEU A 57 65.73 -4.46 12.10
N VAL A 58 66.03 -3.92 13.28
CA VAL A 58 67.38 -3.60 13.74
C VAL A 58 67.75 -4.57 14.88
N ALA A 59 68.95 -5.15 14.81
CA ALA A 59 69.49 -6.04 15.84
C ALA A 59 70.03 -5.25 17.03
N THR A 60 69.81 -5.75 18.24
CA THR A 60 70.18 -5.12 19.51
C THR A 60 71.62 -5.46 19.91
N ASP A 61 72.46 -4.43 20.11
CA ASP A 61 73.76 -4.56 20.77
C ASP A 61 73.68 -4.26 22.28
N SER A 62 74.62 -4.82 23.03
CA SER A 62 74.59 -5.10 24.48
C SER A 62 74.76 -3.91 25.43
N ASN A 63 74.77 -2.67 24.95
CA ASN A 63 74.76 -1.47 25.80
C ASN A 63 73.91 -0.38 25.13
N PHE A 64 72.60 -0.55 25.21
CA PHE A 64 71.62 0.47 24.85
C PHE A 64 71.30 1.34 26.07
N GLY A 65 72.31 2.05 26.59
CA GLY A 65 72.16 2.94 27.74
C GLY A 65 73.07 4.16 27.59
N GLY A 66 72.65 5.39 27.86
CA GLY A 66 71.37 5.93 28.29
C GLY A 66 71.59 7.40 28.66
N VAL A 67 70.56 8.24 28.50
CA VAL A 67 70.37 9.42 29.36
C VAL A 67 68.89 9.46 29.72
N ALA A 68 68.63 9.26 31.02
CA ALA A 68 67.36 9.47 31.70
C ALA A 68 67.48 10.79 32.52
N PRO A 69 66.46 11.27 33.28
CA PRO A 69 64.99 11.16 33.13
C PRO A 69 64.29 12.54 33.32
N ALA A 70 63.00 12.61 33.03
CA ALA A 70 62.05 13.39 33.85
C ALA A 70 60.79 12.55 34.04
N GLU A 71 60.65 12.03 35.24
CA GLU A 71 59.57 11.19 35.73
C GLU A 71 58.24 11.94 35.68
N THR A 72 57.17 11.27 35.27
CA THR A 72 55.93 11.23 36.06
C THR A 72 55.02 10.11 35.60
N ALA A 73 54.77 9.20 36.55
CA ALA A 73 53.59 8.37 36.72
C ALA A 73 53.21 7.38 35.61
N GLN A 74 53.41 6.10 35.96
CA GLN A 74 52.63 4.98 35.48
C GLN A 74 51.12 5.30 35.51
N GLU A 75 50.50 5.40 34.35
CA GLU A 75 49.22 4.75 34.14
C GLU A 75 49.50 3.56 33.22
N THR A 76 49.43 2.38 33.81
CA THR A 76 49.23 1.12 33.10
C THR A 76 47.97 1.23 32.26
N ARG A 77 48.09 1.78 31.05
CA ARG A 77 47.17 1.43 29.97
C ARG A 77 47.55 0.01 29.61
N ALA A 78 46.72 -0.93 30.06
CA ALA A 78 46.66 -2.23 29.43
C ALA A 78 46.70 -1.99 27.91
N GLU A 79 47.65 -2.62 27.24
CA GLU A 79 47.57 -2.82 25.80
C GLU A 79 46.28 -3.61 25.58
N GLU A 80 45.16 -2.90 25.38
CA GLU A 80 43.98 -3.50 24.79
C GLU A 80 44.43 -3.90 23.40
N ASP A 81 44.67 -5.21 23.23
CA ASP A 81 44.88 -5.83 21.93
C ASP A 81 43.87 -5.23 20.94
N ASP A 82 44.39 -4.50 19.96
CA ASP A 82 43.66 -3.87 18.86
C ASP A 82 43.20 -4.99 17.89
N HIS A 83 42.47 -5.98 18.42
CA HIS A 83 41.82 -7.03 17.66
C HIS A 83 40.81 -6.38 16.72
N VAL A 84 40.79 -6.84 15.46
CA VAL A 84 39.89 -6.31 14.42
C VAL A 84 38.42 -6.32 14.89
N ASP A 85 38.08 -7.22 15.81
CA ASP A 85 36.75 -7.40 16.39
C ASP A 85 36.29 -6.25 17.32
N THR A 86 37.18 -5.41 17.85
CA THR A 86 36.82 -4.29 18.75
C THR A 86 36.71 -2.93 18.04
N ARG A 87 36.98 -2.87 16.73
CA ARG A 87 36.83 -1.63 15.95
C ARG A 87 35.35 -1.31 15.71
N LYS A 88 34.90 -0.14 16.18
CA LYS A 88 33.55 0.38 15.89
C LYS A 88 33.31 0.43 14.38
N ILE A 89 32.43 -0.45 13.89
CA ILE A 89 32.01 -0.49 12.49
C ILE A 89 31.29 0.82 12.17
N ARG A 90 31.78 1.55 11.17
CA ARG A 90 31.12 2.76 10.68
C ARG A 90 30.01 2.38 9.73
N HIS A 91 28.76 2.61 10.13
CA HIS A 91 27.59 2.42 9.28
C HIS A 91 27.51 3.50 8.21
N TYR A 92 27.03 3.14 7.02
CA TYR A 92 26.78 4.06 5.92
C TYR A 92 25.32 4.50 5.94
N THR A 93 25.07 5.80 5.98
CA THR A 93 23.71 6.35 6.02
C THR A 93 23.23 6.67 4.61
N VAL A 94 22.16 6.01 4.16
CA VAL A 94 21.49 6.28 2.87
C VAL A 94 20.17 7.00 3.14
N ASN A 95 19.96 8.11 2.44
CA ASN A 95 18.68 8.80 2.46
C ASN A 95 17.84 8.33 1.27
N PHE A 96 16.83 7.51 1.55
CA PHE A 96 15.79 7.20 0.59
C PHE A 96 14.84 8.40 0.53
N GLY A 97 15.06 9.24 -0.48
CA GLY A 97 14.46 10.56 -0.56
C GLY A 97 12.96 10.53 -0.89
N PRO A 98 12.26 11.66 -0.67
CA PRO A 98 10.83 11.81 -1.01
C PRO A 98 10.49 11.52 -2.47
N GLN A 99 11.43 11.76 -3.38
CA GLN A 99 11.28 11.49 -4.80
C GLN A 99 11.86 10.09 -5.10
N HIS A 100 11.08 9.05 -4.82
CA HIS A 100 11.43 7.68 -5.19
C HIS A 100 10.18 6.89 -5.60
N PRO A 101 10.20 6.09 -6.69
CA PRO A 101 9.02 5.34 -7.14
C PRO A 101 8.41 4.44 -6.06
N ALA A 102 9.24 3.64 -5.38
CA ALA A 102 8.80 2.73 -4.31
C ALA A 102 8.37 3.42 -2.99
N ALA A 103 8.46 4.75 -2.90
CA ALA A 103 7.94 5.49 -1.75
C ALA A 103 6.42 5.73 -1.84
N HIS A 104 5.76 5.40 -2.96
CA HIS A 104 4.31 5.57 -3.20
C HIS A 104 3.72 6.86 -2.64
N GLY A 105 4.37 7.98 -2.96
CA GLY A 105 4.04 9.28 -2.41
C GLY A 105 5.29 9.98 -1.94
N VAL A 106 5.29 10.42 -0.69
CA VAL A 106 6.31 11.32 -0.15
C VAL A 106 6.80 10.77 1.18
N LEU A 107 7.72 9.80 1.12
CA LEU A 107 8.40 9.23 2.29
C LEU A 107 9.88 9.58 2.27
N ARG A 108 10.42 10.03 3.40
CA ARG A 108 11.86 10.14 3.59
C ARG A 108 12.31 9.07 4.58
N LEU A 109 13.00 8.04 4.12
CA LEU A 109 13.49 6.94 4.96
C LEU A 109 15.02 7.03 5.08
N ILE A 110 15.52 7.32 6.28
CA ILE A 110 16.96 7.31 6.56
C ILE A 110 17.34 5.90 7.00
N LEU A 111 18.17 5.23 6.20
CA LEU A 111 18.62 3.88 6.45
C LEU A 111 20.09 3.90 6.86
N GLU A 112 20.42 3.22 7.95
CA GLU A 112 21.80 2.91 8.32
C GLU A 112 22.13 1.50 7.90
N LEU A 113 23.09 1.37 7.00
CA LEU A 113 23.47 0.11 6.37
C LEU A 113 24.82 -0.35 6.89
N ASN A 114 24.94 -1.66 7.10
CA ASN A 114 26.20 -2.36 7.22
C ASN A 114 26.41 -3.20 5.94
N GLY A 115 27.13 -2.63 4.97
CA GLY A 115 27.15 -3.20 3.62
C GLY A 115 25.78 -3.06 2.94
N GLU A 116 25.06 -4.16 2.76
CA GLU A 116 23.70 -4.19 2.20
C GLU A 116 22.60 -4.41 3.25
N GLU A 117 22.98 -4.82 4.46
CA GLU A 117 22.06 -5.16 5.55
C GLU A 117 21.63 -3.89 6.31
N ILE A 118 20.34 -3.78 6.59
CA ILE A 118 19.75 -2.66 7.34
C ILE A 118 19.95 -2.91 8.83
N VAL A 119 20.64 -1.98 9.49
CA VAL A 119 20.84 -1.98 10.96
C VAL A 119 19.79 -1.13 11.65
N ARG A 120 19.39 -0.02 11.02
CA ARG A 120 18.40 0.91 11.55
C ARG A 120 17.66 1.60 10.41
N ALA A 121 16.35 1.75 10.56
CA ALA A 121 15.52 2.55 9.65
C ALA A 121 14.76 3.64 10.42
N ASP A 122 14.85 4.88 9.95
CA ASP A 122 14.16 6.03 10.54
C ASP A 122 13.23 6.67 9.48
N PRO A 123 11.92 6.35 9.51
CA PRO A 123 10.93 6.93 8.60
C PRO A 123 10.54 8.34 9.06
N HIS A 124 11.02 9.36 8.35
CA HIS A 124 10.56 10.73 8.52
C HIS A 124 9.26 10.95 7.75
N VAL A 125 8.20 11.22 8.51
CA VAL A 125 6.85 11.51 8.04
C VAL A 125 6.48 12.98 8.32
N GLY A 126 5.33 13.42 7.83
CA GLY A 126 4.81 14.79 7.98
C GLY A 126 4.95 15.66 6.73
N LEU A 127 5.47 15.12 5.63
CA LEU A 127 5.62 15.86 4.37
C LEU A 127 4.28 16.14 3.69
N LEU A 128 3.24 15.33 4.00
CA LEU A 128 1.87 15.52 3.53
C LEU A 128 0.91 15.97 4.64
N HIS A 129 1.42 16.40 5.79
CA HIS A 129 0.60 16.83 6.92
C HIS A 129 -0.12 18.14 6.59
N ARG A 130 -1.45 18.12 6.68
CA ARG A 130 -2.33 19.23 6.27
C ARG A 130 -3.11 19.86 7.43
N GLY A 131 -2.89 19.39 8.66
CA GLY A 131 -3.66 19.84 9.83
C GLY A 131 -5.14 19.52 9.71
N THR A 132 -5.49 18.37 9.13
CA THR A 132 -6.86 17.95 8.83
C THR A 132 -7.72 17.90 10.08
N GLU A 133 -7.22 17.29 11.16
CA GLU A 133 -7.91 17.22 12.45
C GLU A 133 -8.24 18.61 13.00
N LYS A 134 -7.35 19.59 12.77
CA LYS A 134 -7.57 20.97 13.22
C LYS A 134 -8.61 21.69 12.37
N LEU A 135 -8.63 21.44 11.07
CA LEU A 135 -9.63 22.01 10.17
C LEU A 135 -11.03 21.47 10.48
N ILE A 136 -11.14 20.20 10.89
CA ILE A 136 -12.39 19.57 11.28
C ILE A 136 -13.04 20.30 12.48
N GLU A 137 -12.26 20.75 13.46
CA GLU A 137 -12.77 21.50 14.63
C GLU A 137 -13.50 22.81 14.26
N TYR A 138 -13.16 23.41 13.11
CA TYR A 138 -13.78 24.66 12.64
C TYR A 138 -14.97 24.46 11.69
N ARG A 139 -15.30 23.21 11.35
CA ARG A 139 -16.34 22.86 10.38
C ARG A 139 -17.48 22.09 11.04
N THR A 140 -18.66 22.10 10.42
CA THR A 140 -19.79 21.29 10.89
C THR A 140 -19.57 19.83 10.50
N TYR A 141 -20.30 18.88 11.13
CA TYR A 141 -20.16 17.45 10.83
C TYR A 141 -20.31 17.12 9.34
N LEU A 142 -21.30 17.72 8.65
CA LEU A 142 -21.50 17.51 7.21
C LEU A 142 -20.36 18.13 6.36
N GLN A 143 -19.83 19.28 6.76
CA GLN A 143 -18.69 19.91 6.08
C GLN A 143 -17.36 19.21 6.37
N ALA A 144 -17.27 18.50 7.50
CA ALA A 144 -16.10 17.74 7.89
C ALA A 144 -15.98 16.40 7.16
N LEU A 145 -17.10 15.81 6.72
CA LEU A 145 -17.14 14.53 6.02
C LEU A 145 -16.11 14.40 4.87
N PRO A 146 -15.98 15.34 3.93
CA PRO A 146 -15.07 15.18 2.79
C PRO A 146 -13.57 15.21 3.15
N TYR A 147 -13.21 15.53 4.40
CA TYR A 147 -11.83 15.33 4.86
C TYR A 147 -11.50 13.84 4.92
N PHE A 148 -12.45 12.98 5.30
CA PHE A 148 -12.25 11.54 5.44
C PHE A 148 -11.98 10.86 4.08
N ASP A 149 -12.65 11.27 3.01
CA ASP A 149 -12.42 10.76 1.64
C ASP A 149 -11.00 11.05 1.14
N ARG A 150 -10.32 12.03 1.74
CA ARG A 150 -9.01 12.57 1.30
C ARG A 150 -7.84 12.12 2.16
N LEU A 151 -8.10 11.35 3.22
CA LEU A 151 -7.07 10.75 4.07
C LEU A 151 -6.47 9.55 3.35
N ASP A 152 -7.12 8.39 3.46
CA ASP A 152 -6.86 7.28 2.57
C ASP A 152 -7.66 7.49 1.28
N TYR A 153 -7.01 8.11 0.30
CA TYR A 153 -7.57 8.44 -1.01
C TYR A 153 -7.75 7.22 -1.93
N VAL A 154 -7.48 6.00 -1.45
CA VAL A 154 -7.75 4.76 -2.16
C VAL A 154 -9.04 4.11 -1.67
N SER A 155 -9.33 4.18 -0.36
CA SER A 155 -10.58 3.67 0.22
C SER A 155 -11.48 4.77 0.78
N MET A 156 -12.11 5.53 -0.12
CA MET A 156 -12.90 6.72 0.22
C MET A 156 -14.16 6.39 1.04
N MET A 157 -14.99 5.45 0.56
CA MET A 157 -16.30 5.17 1.19
C MET A 157 -16.16 4.53 2.57
N THR A 158 -15.11 3.74 2.83
CA THR A 158 -14.87 3.17 4.15
C THR A 158 -14.50 4.27 5.15
N ASN A 159 -13.73 5.27 4.74
CA ASN A 159 -13.41 6.39 5.62
C ASN A 159 -14.66 7.22 5.95
N GLU A 160 -15.50 7.49 4.94
CA GLU A 160 -16.81 8.12 5.11
C GLU A 160 -17.71 7.31 6.06
N GLN A 161 -17.71 5.99 5.92
CA GLN A 161 -18.46 5.05 6.75
C GLN A 161 -17.98 5.07 8.20
N CYS A 162 -16.66 5.07 8.45
CA CYS A 162 -16.11 5.14 9.81
C CYS A 162 -16.56 6.42 10.52
N PHE A 163 -16.48 7.56 9.85
CA PHE A 163 -16.96 8.84 10.39
C PHE A 163 -18.47 8.85 10.58
N SER A 164 -19.23 8.31 9.62
CA SER A 164 -20.69 8.26 9.70
C SER A 164 -21.15 7.42 10.88
N LEU A 165 -20.55 6.24 11.11
CA LEU A 165 -20.85 5.38 12.25
C LEU A 165 -20.49 6.05 13.59
N ALA A 166 -19.40 6.81 13.66
CA ALA A 166 -19.04 7.58 14.85
C ALA A 166 -20.14 8.59 15.22
N VAL A 167 -20.59 9.34 14.22
CA VAL A 167 -21.60 10.39 14.38
C VAL A 167 -22.98 9.78 14.67
N GLU A 168 -23.33 8.69 13.99
CA GLU A 168 -24.59 7.95 14.21
C GLU A 168 -24.68 7.37 15.62
N LYS A 169 -23.55 6.86 16.15
CA LYS A 169 -23.45 6.37 17.53
C LYS A 169 -23.64 7.48 18.56
N LEU A 170 -23.13 8.69 18.31
CA LEU A 170 -23.37 9.85 19.19
C LEU A 170 -24.81 10.38 19.08
N LEU A 171 -25.40 10.33 17.89
CA LEU A 171 -26.77 10.75 17.63
C LEU A 171 -27.82 9.73 18.12
N ASN A 172 -27.41 8.50 18.46
CA ASN A 172 -28.29 7.38 18.81
C ASN A 172 -29.39 7.15 17.76
N ILE A 173 -29.01 7.11 16.49
CA ILE A 173 -29.92 6.86 15.37
C ILE A 173 -29.67 5.53 14.70
N ASP A 174 -30.75 4.86 14.34
CA ASP A 174 -30.72 3.66 13.51
C ASP A 174 -30.98 3.98 12.05
N ILE A 175 -30.14 3.41 11.19
CA ILE A 175 -30.17 3.62 9.75
C ILE A 175 -31.13 2.62 9.10
N PRO A 176 -31.87 3.00 8.04
CA PRO A 176 -32.67 2.06 7.27
C PRO A 176 -31.89 0.86 6.75
N ILE A 177 -32.55 -0.29 6.66
CA ILE A 177 -31.93 -1.55 6.22
C ILE A 177 -31.32 -1.41 4.83
N ARG A 178 -32.03 -0.78 3.87
CA ARG A 178 -31.51 -0.58 2.50
C ARG A 178 -30.20 0.20 2.49
N ALA A 179 -30.08 1.25 3.30
CA ALA A 179 -28.85 2.03 3.40
C ALA A 179 -27.69 1.20 3.99
N LYS A 180 -27.96 0.30 4.95
CA LYS A 180 -26.95 -0.65 5.46
C LYS A 180 -26.42 -1.57 4.35
N TYR A 181 -27.30 -2.14 3.51
CA TYR A 181 -26.90 -2.99 2.38
C TYR A 181 -26.13 -2.21 1.29
N ILE A 182 -26.54 -0.97 1.01
CA ILE A 182 -25.81 -0.12 0.06
C ILE A 182 -24.40 0.19 0.60
N ARG A 183 -24.27 0.52 1.88
CA ARG A 183 -22.97 0.77 2.52
C ARG A 183 -22.08 -0.47 2.52
N THR A 184 -22.61 -1.66 2.81
CA THR A 184 -21.82 -2.90 2.74
C THR A 184 -21.40 -3.22 1.31
N LEU A 185 -22.29 -3.04 0.32
CA LEU A 185 -21.97 -3.23 -1.10
C LEU A 185 -20.82 -2.31 -1.54
N PHE A 186 -20.93 -1.00 -1.29
CA PHE A 186 -19.85 -0.05 -1.65
C PHE A 186 -18.61 -0.19 -0.77
N GLY A 187 -18.75 -0.64 0.48
CA GLY A 187 -17.62 -0.96 1.35
C GLY A 187 -16.76 -2.08 0.76
N GLU A 188 -17.38 -3.15 0.25
CA GLU A 188 -16.64 -4.25 -0.38
C GLU A 188 -16.13 -3.90 -1.79
N ILE A 189 -16.86 -3.09 -2.58
CA ILE A 189 -16.28 -2.53 -3.82
C ILE A 189 -15.05 -1.67 -3.50
N THR A 190 -15.11 -0.86 -2.43
CA THR A 190 -13.95 -0.07 -1.97
C THR A 190 -12.79 -0.97 -1.54
N ARG A 191 -13.09 -2.12 -0.90
CA ARG A 191 -12.09 -3.11 -0.52
C ARG A 191 -11.37 -3.69 -1.75
N ILE A 192 -12.13 -4.04 -2.79
CA ILE A 192 -11.56 -4.48 -4.07
C ILE A 192 -10.72 -3.37 -4.70
N LEU A 193 -11.20 -2.13 -4.76
CA LEU A 193 -10.44 -0.99 -5.26
C LEU A 193 -9.09 -0.79 -4.53
N ASN A 194 -9.09 -0.98 -3.21
CA ASN A 194 -7.89 -0.81 -2.39
C ASN A 194 -6.92 -1.98 -2.57
N HIS A 195 -7.38 -3.23 -2.47
CA HIS A 195 -6.51 -4.38 -2.71
C HIS A 195 -5.95 -4.39 -4.14
N LEU A 196 -6.70 -3.95 -5.16
CA LEU A 196 -6.17 -3.77 -6.51
C LEU A 196 -5.02 -2.77 -6.50
N MET A 197 -5.18 -1.61 -5.86
CA MET A 197 -4.06 -0.67 -5.76
C MET A 197 -2.88 -1.28 -5.00
N SER A 198 -3.12 -1.89 -3.84
CA SER A 198 -2.10 -2.42 -2.93
C SER A 198 -1.27 -3.54 -3.57
N VAL A 199 -1.92 -4.61 -4.02
CA VAL A 199 -1.27 -5.79 -4.58
C VAL A 199 -0.50 -5.43 -5.85
N LEU A 200 -1.10 -4.62 -6.72
CA LEU A 200 -0.50 -4.27 -8.00
C LEU A 200 0.65 -3.29 -7.87
N SER A 201 0.56 -2.32 -6.95
CA SER A 201 1.66 -1.39 -6.68
C SER A 201 2.83 -2.11 -6.02
N HIS A 202 2.55 -3.02 -5.09
CA HIS A 202 3.55 -3.90 -4.52
C HIS A 202 4.21 -4.79 -5.60
N ALA A 203 3.43 -5.35 -6.52
CA ALA A 203 3.96 -6.10 -7.65
C ALA A 203 4.88 -5.25 -8.54
N MET A 204 4.48 -4.00 -8.84
CA MET A 204 5.28 -3.05 -9.61
C MET A 204 6.62 -2.73 -8.93
N ASP A 205 6.61 -2.49 -7.62
CA ASP A 205 7.82 -2.15 -6.87
C ASP A 205 8.86 -3.27 -6.86
N VAL A 206 8.39 -4.52 -6.79
CA VAL A 206 9.24 -5.70 -6.88
C VAL A 206 9.71 -5.93 -8.33
N GLY A 207 8.95 -5.46 -9.32
CA GLY A 207 9.35 -5.40 -10.73
C GLY A 207 8.34 -5.97 -11.74
N ALA A 208 7.18 -6.47 -11.30
CA ALA A 208 6.14 -7.00 -12.17
C ALA A 208 5.20 -5.90 -12.68
N LEU A 209 5.35 -5.51 -13.94
CA LEU A 209 4.62 -4.37 -14.53
C LEU A 209 3.26 -4.72 -15.15
N THR A 210 3.08 -5.96 -15.63
CA THR A 210 1.86 -6.33 -16.38
C THR A 210 0.60 -6.42 -15.53
N PRO A 211 0.60 -7.00 -14.31
CA PRO A 211 -0.62 -7.09 -13.50
C PRO A 211 -1.17 -5.70 -13.15
N PHE A 212 -0.28 -4.72 -12.99
CA PHE A 212 -0.67 -3.34 -12.67
C PHE A 212 -1.58 -2.72 -13.73
N LEU A 213 -1.25 -2.92 -15.01
CA LEU A 213 -2.07 -2.39 -16.10
C LEU A 213 -3.41 -3.11 -16.20
N TRP A 214 -3.43 -4.43 -16.01
CA TRP A 214 -4.67 -5.22 -16.05
C TRP A 214 -5.64 -4.84 -14.93
N GLY A 215 -5.15 -4.76 -13.70
CA GLY A 215 -6.05 -4.43 -12.59
C GLY A 215 -6.46 -2.96 -12.57
N PHE A 216 -5.72 -2.04 -13.22
CA PHE A 216 -6.18 -0.66 -13.41
C PHE A 216 -7.36 -0.55 -14.38
N GLU A 217 -7.48 -1.46 -15.35
CA GLU A 217 -8.68 -1.55 -16.20
C GLU A 217 -9.92 -1.88 -15.35
N GLU A 218 -9.81 -2.88 -14.47
CA GLU A 218 -10.90 -3.24 -13.54
C GLU A 218 -11.18 -2.13 -12.53
N ARG A 219 -10.15 -1.45 -12.07
CA ARG A 219 -10.28 -0.29 -11.18
C ARG A 219 -11.04 0.86 -11.86
N GLU A 220 -10.85 1.07 -13.16
CA GLU A 220 -11.57 2.07 -13.94
C GLU A 220 -13.07 1.75 -14.04
N LYS A 221 -13.42 0.48 -14.29
CA LYS A 221 -14.82 0.01 -14.31
C LYS A 221 -15.50 0.27 -12.95
N LEU A 222 -14.80 0.02 -11.85
CA LEU A 222 -15.30 0.30 -10.51
C LEU A 222 -15.45 1.82 -10.23
N MET A 223 -14.56 2.65 -10.77
CA MET A 223 -14.71 4.12 -10.68
C MET A 223 -15.93 4.64 -11.45
N GLU A 224 -16.33 3.98 -12.55
CA GLU A 224 -17.57 4.30 -13.25
C GLU A 224 -18.79 4.10 -12.34
N PHE A 225 -18.80 3.04 -11.52
CA PHE A 225 -19.87 2.84 -10.55
C PHE A 225 -19.92 3.97 -9.50
N TYR A 226 -18.76 4.49 -9.09
CA TYR A 226 -18.68 5.62 -8.15
C TYR A 226 -19.22 6.89 -8.78
N GLU A 227 -18.86 7.12 -10.04
CA GLU A 227 -19.34 8.26 -10.82
C GLU A 227 -20.86 8.21 -11.02
N ARG A 228 -21.42 7.04 -11.35
CA ARG A 228 -22.87 6.90 -11.54
C ARG A 228 -23.68 7.15 -10.27
N VAL A 229 -23.12 6.82 -9.11
CA VAL A 229 -23.80 6.92 -7.82
C VAL A 229 -23.64 8.30 -7.17
N SER A 230 -22.44 8.88 -7.27
CA SER A 230 -22.09 10.12 -6.57
C SER A 230 -21.92 11.33 -7.48
N GLY A 231 -21.64 11.10 -8.77
CA GLY A 231 -21.19 12.11 -9.72
C GLY A 231 -19.67 12.35 -9.72
N ALA A 232 -18.91 11.66 -8.88
CA ALA A 232 -17.46 11.77 -8.79
C ALA A 232 -16.79 10.39 -8.84
N ARG A 233 -15.61 10.32 -9.46
CA ARG A 233 -14.88 9.05 -9.65
C ARG A 233 -14.09 8.58 -8.43
N LEU A 234 -13.64 9.51 -7.58
CA LEU A 234 -12.83 9.21 -6.38
C LEU A 234 -13.53 9.71 -5.12
N HIS A 235 -13.47 11.02 -4.86
CA HIS A 235 -14.06 11.61 -3.66
C HIS A 235 -15.57 11.79 -3.84
N ALA A 236 -16.34 10.87 -3.25
CA ALA A 236 -17.77 10.72 -3.52
C ALA A 236 -18.66 11.49 -2.53
N ALA A 237 -18.25 11.65 -1.26
CA ALA A 237 -19.07 12.21 -0.18
C ALA A 237 -20.50 11.64 -0.17
N TYR A 238 -20.59 10.32 -0.38
CA TYR A 238 -21.80 9.57 -0.64
C TYR A 238 -22.36 8.93 0.62
N VAL A 239 -21.51 8.29 1.43
CA VAL A 239 -21.88 7.79 2.75
C VAL A 239 -21.88 8.97 3.71
N ARG A 240 -23.03 9.24 4.33
CA ARG A 240 -23.23 10.40 5.21
C ARG A 240 -23.78 9.95 6.55
N PRO A 241 -23.55 10.69 7.64
CA PRO A 241 -24.26 10.45 8.89
C PRO A 241 -25.77 10.51 8.66
N GLY A 242 -26.49 9.43 9.00
CA GLY A 242 -27.91 9.24 8.72
C GLY A 242 -28.22 8.40 7.48
N GLY A 243 -27.26 7.65 6.94
CA GLY A 243 -27.42 6.72 5.82
C GLY A 243 -26.61 7.10 4.58
N VAL A 244 -27.28 7.32 3.46
CA VAL A 244 -26.64 7.51 2.16
C VAL A 244 -27.17 8.77 1.46
N SER A 245 -26.32 9.44 0.68
CA SER A 245 -26.62 10.72 0.04
C SER A 245 -27.79 10.64 -0.96
N GLN A 246 -27.79 9.63 -1.84
CA GLN A 246 -28.79 9.41 -2.88
C GLN A 246 -28.98 7.90 -3.08
N ASP A 247 -30.14 7.47 -3.60
CA ASP A 247 -30.36 6.05 -3.92
C ASP A 247 -29.58 5.66 -5.19
N LEU A 248 -29.44 4.35 -5.40
CA LEU A 248 -28.79 3.81 -6.58
C LEU A 248 -29.56 4.17 -7.86
N PRO A 249 -28.88 4.55 -8.95
CA PRO A 249 -29.53 4.74 -10.23
C PRO A 249 -30.07 3.41 -10.78
N LEU A 250 -31.14 3.48 -11.56
CA LEU A 250 -31.75 2.32 -12.19
C LEU A 250 -30.75 1.59 -13.10
N GLY A 251 -30.74 0.26 -13.04
CA GLY A 251 -29.86 -0.60 -13.84
C GLY A 251 -28.46 -0.83 -13.27
N LEU A 252 -28.02 -0.08 -12.25
CA LEU A 252 -26.66 -0.23 -11.71
C LEU A 252 -26.38 -1.61 -11.09
N LEU A 253 -27.39 -2.22 -10.45
CA LEU A 253 -27.23 -3.55 -9.85
C LEU A 253 -26.91 -4.63 -10.90
N ASP A 254 -27.53 -4.53 -12.08
CA ASP A 254 -27.29 -5.46 -13.19
C ASP A 254 -25.87 -5.29 -13.76
N ASP A 255 -25.39 -4.04 -13.84
CA ASP A 255 -24.05 -3.73 -14.33
C ASP A 255 -22.97 -4.21 -13.35
N ILE A 256 -23.18 -4.04 -12.03
CA ILE A 256 -22.28 -4.58 -11.00
C ILE A 256 -22.27 -6.12 -11.05
N TYR A 257 -23.42 -6.76 -11.28
CA TYR A 257 -23.50 -8.21 -11.44
C TYR A 257 -22.68 -8.68 -12.65
N GLN A 258 -22.83 -8.05 -13.81
CA GLN A 258 -22.07 -8.38 -15.01
C GLN A 258 -20.56 -8.24 -14.78
N TRP A 259 -20.12 -7.16 -14.13
CA TRP A 259 -18.72 -6.98 -13.76
C TRP A 259 -18.23 -8.08 -12.81
N ALA A 260 -18.98 -8.38 -11.75
CA ALA A 260 -18.60 -9.37 -10.75
C ALA A 260 -18.41 -10.78 -11.36
N THR A 261 -19.21 -11.15 -12.36
CA THR A 261 -19.06 -12.44 -13.06
C THR A 261 -17.74 -12.57 -13.83
N GLN A 262 -17.18 -11.46 -14.34
CA GLN A 262 -15.95 -11.45 -15.11
C GLN A 262 -14.71 -11.20 -14.24
N PHE A 263 -14.89 -10.53 -13.12
CA PHE A 263 -13.79 -10.16 -12.23
C PHE A 263 -13.13 -11.38 -11.56
N GLY A 264 -13.87 -12.47 -11.36
CA GLY A 264 -13.31 -13.74 -10.88
C GLY A 264 -12.15 -14.24 -11.76
N ASP A 265 -12.36 -14.29 -13.07
CA ASP A 265 -11.33 -14.71 -14.04
C ASP A 265 -10.11 -13.78 -14.02
N ARG A 266 -10.34 -12.47 -13.81
CA ARG A 266 -9.26 -11.47 -13.71
C ARG A 266 -8.39 -11.68 -12.47
N ILE A 267 -8.98 -12.07 -11.34
CA ILE A 267 -8.22 -12.42 -10.13
C ILE A 267 -7.34 -13.62 -10.43
N ASP A 268 -7.89 -14.67 -11.04
CA ASP A 268 -7.16 -15.91 -11.33
C ASP A 268 -6.00 -15.67 -12.32
N GLU A 269 -6.19 -14.83 -13.34
CA GLU A 269 -5.10 -14.40 -14.25
C GLU A 269 -3.97 -13.66 -13.52
N THR A 270 -4.30 -12.81 -12.54
CA THR A 270 -3.27 -12.13 -11.74
C THR A 270 -2.56 -13.08 -10.78
N GLU A 271 -3.28 -14.08 -10.27
CA GLU A 271 -2.74 -15.12 -9.38
C GLU A 271 -1.79 -16.04 -10.14
N GLU A 272 -2.15 -16.49 -11.35
CA GLU A 272 -1.31 -17.34 -12.20
C GLU A 272 0.06 -16.70 -12.48
N MET A 273 0.10 -15.37 -12.65
CA MET A 273 1.33 -14.63 -12.90
C MET A 273 2.21 -14.42 -11.66
N LEU A 274 1.64 -14.37 -10.46
CA LEU A 274 2.33 -13.98 -9.22
C LEU A 274 2.50 -15.13 -8.23
N THR A 275 1.45 -15.86 -7.88
CA THR A 275 1.42 -16.78 -6.74
C THR A 275 2.43 -17.92 -6.86
N ASP A 276 2.48 -18.58 -8.02
CA ASP A 276 3.39 -19.70 -8.28
C ASP A 276 4.75 -19.25 -8.86
N ASN A 277 4.91 -17.95 -9.09
CA ASN A 277 6.13 -17.42 -9.67
C ASN A 277 7.29 -17.54 -8.69
N ARG A 278 8.32 -18.30 -9.07
CA ARG A 278 9.54 -18.49 -8.28
C ARG A 278 10.21 -17.17 -7.89
N ILE A 279 10.20 -16.17 -8.77
CA ILE A 279 10.79 -14.86 -8.48
C ILE A 279 9.98 -14.15 -7.39
N TRP A 280 8.66 -14.16 -7.51
CA TRP A 280 7.77 -13.55 -6.52
C TRP A 280 7.93 -14.20 -5.14
N ILE A 281 7.87 -15.52 -5.08
CA ILE A 281 8.09 -16.29 -3.85
C ILE A 281 9.48 -15.98 -3.27
N GLY A 282 10.53 -15.96 -4.11
CA GLY A 282 11.89 -15.66 -3.66
C GLY A 282 12.10 -14.24 -3.12
N ARG A 283 11.22 -13.28 -3.47
CA ARG A 283 11.27 -11.88 -3.00
C ARG A 283 10.36 -11.60 -1.81
N THR A 284 9.38 -12.45 -1.54
CA THR A 284 8.34 -12.20 -0.52
C THR A 284 8.35 -13.21 0.63
N LYS A 285 8.72 -14.46 0.36
CA LYS A 285 8.73 -15.51 1.37
C LYS A 285 9.86 -15.31 2.37
N GLY A 286 9.54 -15.31 3.66
CA GLY A 286 10.51 -15.07 4.74
C GLY A 286 11.03 -13.62 4.84
N VAL A 287 10.41 -12.67 4.14
CA VAL A 287 10.71 -11.24 4.26
C VAL A 287 9.72 -10.58 5.20
N GLY A 288 10.24 -9.73 6.11
CA GLY A 288 9.42 -8.91 7.00
C GLY A 288 8.56 -9.73 7.96
N VAL A 289 9.10 -10.83 8.49
CA VAL A 289 8.39 -11.74 9.39
C VAL A 289 7.99 -11.03 10.68
N VAL A 290 6.72 -11.12 11.06
CA VAL A 290 6.19 -10.53 12.30
C VAL A 290 5.57 -11.64 13.15
N SER A 291 5.97 -11.71 14.42
CA SER A 291 5.36 -12.66 15.37
C SER A 291 3.97 -12.18 15.80
N ALA A 292 3.07 -13.10 16.14
CA ALA A 292 1.73 -12.76 16.62
C ALA A 292 1.76 -11.87 17.88
N ALA A 293 2.70 -12.10 18.79
CA ALA A 293 2.85 -11.30 20.01
C ALA A 293 3.31 -9.87 19.69
N ASP A 294 4.28 -9.73 18.79
CA ASP A 294 4.79 -8.43 18.36
C ASP A 294 3.72 -7.65 17.59
N ALA A 295 2.98 -8.30 16.69
CA ALA A 295 1.87 -7.68 15.97
C ALA A 295 0.85 -7.03 16.93
N ILE A 296 0.52 -7.71 18.03
CA ILE A 296 -0.39 -7.18 19.06
C ILE A 296 0.26 -6.03 19.83
N ASN A 297 1.51 -6.19 20.27
CA ASN A 297 2.23 -5.15 21.03
C ASN A 297 2.36 -3.85 20.23
N TYR A 298 2.59 -3.96 18.93
CA TYR A 298 2.70 -2.83 18.00
C TYR A 298 1.36 -2.32 17.47
N SER A 299 0.25 -2.88 17.97
CA SER A 299 -1.11 -2.48 17.58
C SER A 299 -1.38 -2.60 16.07
N PHE A 300 -0.77 -3.60 15.43
CA PHE A 300 -1.10 -3.96 14.06
C PHE A 300 -2.54 -4.46 13.97
N SER A 301 -3.15 -4.20 12.82
CA SER A 301 -4.52 -4.56 12.51
C SER A 301 -4.64 -4.95 11.05
N GLY A 302 -5.79 -5.53 10.68
CA GLY A 302 -6.07 -5.99 9.32
C GLY A 302 -5.16 -7.11 8.86
N VAL A 303 -4.73 -7.00 7.60
CA VAL A 303 -3.91 -8.00 6.92
C VAL A 303 -2.57 -8.25 7.64
N MET A 304 -1.97 -7.22 8.25
CA MET A 304 -0.71 -7.38 9.00
C MET A 304 -0.88 -8.30 10.21
N LEU A 305 -2.01 -8.17 10.91
CA LEU A 305 -2.33 -9.00 12.08
C LEU A 305 -2.76 -10.41 11.65
N ARG A 306 -3.62 -10.52 10.63
CA ARG A 306 -4.08 -11.81 10.07
C ARG A 306 -2.95 -12.61 9.45
N GLY A 307 -2.02 -11.97 8.75
CA GLY A 307 -0.85 -12.62 8.16
C GLY A 307 0.05 -13.29 9.21
N SER A 308 0.07 -12.75 10.44
CA SER A 308 0.85 -13.25 11.57
C SER A 308 0.16 -14.39 12.35
N GLY A 309 -1.01 -14.86 11.89
CA GLY A 309 -1.73 -15.99 12.50
C GLY A 309 -2.80 -15.63 13.52
N VAL A 310 -3.11 -14.34 13.72
CA VAL A 310 -4.15 -13.91 14.65
C VAL A 310 -5.49 -13.77 13.91
N PRO A 311 -6.52 -14.58 14.22
CA PRO A 311 -7.81 -14.54 13.54
C PRO A 311 -8.67 -13.38 14.07
N TRP A 312 -8.36 -12.16 13.64
CA TRP A 312 -9.09 -10.95 14.03
C TRP A 312 -9.59 -10.15 12.81
N ASP A 313 -10.88 -9.84 12.80
CA ASP A 313 -11.54 -8.97 11.83
C ASP A 313 -12.69 -8.26 12.56
N VAL A 314 -12.75 -6.92 12.46
CA VAL A 314 -13.82 -6.13 13.10
C VAL A 314 -15.19 -6.51 12.53
N ARG A 315 -15.31 -6.85 11.25
CA ARG A 315 -16.60 -7.19 10.61
C ARG A 315 -17.26 -8.44 11.19
N LYS A 316 -16.49 -9.37 11.76
CA LYS A 316 -16.99 -10.58 12.42
C LYS A 316 -17.07 -10.44 13.94
N SER A 317 -16.09 -9.79 14.55
CA SER A 317 -16.01 -9.65 16.01
C SER A 317 -16.96 -8.57 16.56
N GLN A 318 -17.04 -7.43 15.86
CA GLN A 318 -17.87 -6.27 16.19
C GLN A 318 -18.59 -5.79 14.92
N PRO A 319 -19.58 -6.57 14.47
CA PRO A 319 -20.24 -6.33 13.20
C PRO A 319 -20.96 -4.98 13.18
N TYR A 320 -20.91 -4.33 12.03
CA TYR A 320 -21.57 -3.06 11.74
C TYR A 320 -22.36 -3.14 10.43
N ASP A 321 -23.27 -2.18 10.20
CA ASP A 321 -24.18 -2.15 9.07
C ASP A 321 -24.89 -3.50 8.82
N ALA A 322 -24.64 -4.16 7.69
CA ALA A 322 -25.27 -5.43 7.31
C ALA A 322 -24.30 -6.63 7.29
N TYR A 323 -23.09 -6.50 7.86
CA TYR A 323 -22.10 -7.59 7.88
C TYR A 323 -22.57 -8.85 8.63
N ASP A 324 -23.49 -8.70 9.59
CA ASP A 324 -24.13 -9.82 10.30
C ASP A 324 -25.00 -10.72 9.43
N ARG A 325 -25.48 -10.19 8.30
CA ARG A 325 -26.45 -10.86 7.43
C ARG A 325 -25.80 -11.50 6.21
N VAL A 326 -24.49 -11.30 6.03
CA VAL A 326 -23.73 -11.81 4.88
C VAL A 326 -22.70 -12.83 5.34
N ASP A 327 -22.63 -13.91 4.58
CA ASP A 327 -21.77 -15.05 4.84
C ASP A 327 -20.46 -14.93 4.06
N PHE A 328 -19.38 -14.77 4.80
CA PHE A 328 -18.02 -14.72 4.28
C PHE A 328 -17.04 -15.32 5.29
N ASP A 329 -15.90 -15.76 4.77
CA ASP A 329 -14.80 -16.33 5.55
C ASP A 329 -13.64 -15.32 5.62
N VAL A 330 -12.80 -15.45 6.65
CA VAL A 330 -11.66 -14.52 6.87
C VAL A 330 -10.35 -15.29 6.66
N PRO A 331 -9.47 -14.87 5.73
CA PRO A 331 -8.19 -15.55 5.51
C PRO A 331 -7.19 -15.19 6.62
N VAL A 332 -6.43 -16.18 7.08
CA VAL A 332 -5.43 -16.03 8.14
C VAL A 332 -4.13 -16.70 7.67
N GLY A 333 -3.02 -15.98 7.79
CA GLY A 333 -1.68 -16.48 7.47
C GLY A 333 -1.10 -17.34 8.59
N VAL A 334 0.08 -17.92 8.37
CA VAL A 334 0.71 -18.82 9.36
C VAL A 334 2.08 -18.31 9.79
N ASN A 335 2.87 -17.82 8.84
CA ASN A 335 4.28 -17.49 9.04
C ASN A 335 4.50 -16.01 9.39
N GLY A 336 3.58 -15.11 9.04
CA GLY A 336 3.74 -13.67 9.29
C GLY A 336 4.60 -12.94 8.26
N ASP A 337 4.91 -13.57 7.12
CA ASP A 337 5.73 -12.98 6.07
C ASP A 337 4.94 -12.16 5.04
N CYS A 338 5.65 -11.49 4.14
CA CYS A 338 5.06 -10.71 3.06
C CYS A 338 4.20 -11.55 2.11
N TYR A 339 4.55 -12.83 1.91
CA TYR A 339 3.82 -13.74 1.02
C TYR A 339 2.45 -14.13 1.59
N ASP A 340 2.37 -14.50 2.87
CA ASP A 340 1.11 -14.81 3.53
C ASP A 340 0.16 -13.60 3.53
N ARG A 341 0.69 -12.38 3.70
CA ARG A 341 -0.10 -11.13 3.58
C ARG A 341 -0.62 -10.90 2.17
N TYR A 342 0.16 -11.26 1.15
CA TYR A 342 -0.27 -11.21 -0.25
C TYR A 342 -1.43 -12.20 -0.48
N LEU A 343 -1.28 -13.46 -0.03
CA LEU A 343 -2.34 -14.47 -0.14
C LEU A 343 -3.62 -14.05 0.60
N CYS A 344 -3.50 -13.46 1.79
CA CYS A 344 -4.65 -12.93 2.52
C CYS A 344 -5.41 -11.88 1.70
N ARG A 345 -4.71 -10.97 1.00
CA ARG A 345 -5.36 -9.98 0.12
C ARG A 345 -6.02 -10.63 -1.10
N MET A 346 -5.39 -11.64 -1.68
CA MET A 346 -5.95 -12.39 -2.81
C MET A 346 -7.25 -13.09 -2.42
N GLU A 347 -7.28 -13.74 -1.26
CA GLU A 347 -8.51 -14.33 -0.73
C GLU A 347 -9.55 -13.29 -0.31
N GLU A 348 -9.14 -12.14 0.22
CA GLU A 348 -10.07 -11.03 0.51
C GLU A 348 -10.78 -10.52 -0.75
N PHE A 349 -10.16 -10.56 -1.95
CA PHE A 349 -10.90 -10.27 -3.19
C PHE A 349 -12.05 -11.24 -3.41
N ARG A 350 -11.79 -12.55 -3.25
CA ARG A 350 -12.80 -13.61 -3.46
C ARG A 350 -13.94 -13.48 -2.46
N GLN A 351 -13.61 -13.20 -1.19
CA GLN A 351 -14.62 -13.00 -0.16
C GLN A 351 -15.42 -11.69 -0.38
N SER A 352 -14.77 -10.62 -0.84
CA SER A 352 -15.45 -9.38 -1.21
C SER A 352 -16.45 -9.62 -2.35
N LEU A 353 -16.06 -10.36 -3.39
CA LEU A 353 -16.96 -10.75 -4.47
C LEU A 353 -18.16 -11.57 -3.97
N ARG A 354 -17.91 -12.53 -3.06
CA ARG A 354 -18.97 -13.32 -2.44
C ARG A 354 -19.98 -12.45 -1.69
N ILE A 355 -19.51 -11.46 -0.93
CA ILE A 355 -20.37 -10.49 -0.23
C ILE A 355 -21.16 -9.64 -1.24
N ILE A 356 -20.52 -9.17 -2.32
CA ILE A 356 -21.18 -8.40 -3.38
C ILE A 356 -22.33 -9.22 -3.99
N HIS A 357 -22.11 -10.48 -4.35
CA HIS A 357 -23.17 -11.34 -4.89
C HIS A 357 -24.35 -11.51 -3.94
N GLN A 358 -24.09 -11.72 -2.64
CA GLN A 358 -25.16 -11.82 -1.64
C GLN A 358 -25.92 -10.50 -1.48
N CYS A 359 -25.20 -9.37 -1.41
CA CYS A 359 -25.82 -8.05 -1.31
C CYS A 359 -26.70 -7.72 -2.52
N LEU A 360 -26.32 -8.14 -3.73
CA LEU A 360 -27.12 -7.95 -4.94
C LEU A 360 -28.42 -8.77 -4.90
N ASN A 361 -28.36 -10.02 -4.43
CA ASN A 361 -29.52 -10.92 -4.34
C ASN A 361 -30.52 -10.48 -3.26
N ASP A 362 -30.01 -10.03 -2.11
CA ASP A 362 -30.81 -9.74 -0.92
C ASP A 362 -31.15 -8.25 -0.73
N MET A 363 -30.91 -7.42 -1.76
CA MET A 363 -31.09 -5.96 -1.67
C MET A 363 -32.55 -5.59 -1.36
N PRO A 364 -32.85 -5.02 -0.18
CA PRO A 364 -34.22 -4.69 0.19
C PRO A 364 -34.68 -3.37 -0.43
N ALA A 365 -35.97 -3.27 -0.70
CA ALA A 365 -36.61 -1.98 -0.98
C ALA A 365 -36.73 -1.15 0.31
N GLY A 366 -36.76 0.19 0.19
CA GLY A 366 -36.96 1.09 1.33
C GLY A 366 -36.27 2.44 1.18
N PRO A 367 -36.34 3.30 2.20
CA PRO A 367 -35.62 4.57 2.21
C PRO A 367 -34.12 4.36 2.39
N VAL A 368 -33.30 5.25 1.82
CA VAL A 368 -31.83 5.24 1.94
C VAL A 368 -31.29 6.23 2.98
N LYS A 369 -32.18 7.00 3.59
CA LYS A 369 -31.88 7.99 4.64
C LYS A 369 -32.80 7.77 5.82
N VAL A 370 -32.32 8.12 7.01
CA VAL A 370 -33.17 8.25 8.20
C VAL A 370 -34.30 9.23 7.91
N GLU A 371 -35.51 8.91 8.38
CA GLU A 371 -36.73 9.70 8.11
C GLU A 371 -36.79 11.00 8.92
N ASP A 372 -35.90 11.17 9.91
CA ASP A 372 -35.79 12.40 10.70
C ASP A 372 -35.10 13.53 9.91
N TYR A 373 -35.91 14.50 9.48
CA TYR A 373 -35.46 15.69 8.76
C TYR A 373 -34.62 16.67 9.59
N LYS A 374 -34.47 16.44 10.89
CA LYS A 374 -33.53 17.22 11.73
C LYS A 374 -32.09 16.81 11.51
N ILE A 375 -31.84 15.64 10.94
CA ILE A 375 -30.50 15.07 10.73
C ILE A 375 -30.25 14.90 9.24
N ALA A 376 -31.16 14.21 8.54
CA ALA A 376 -31.05 13.98 7.10
C ALA A 376 -31.83 15.05 6.33
N PRO A 377 -31.30 15.57 5.20
CA PRO A 377 -32.04 16.57 4.42
C PRO A 377 -33.28 15.95 3.76
N PRO A 378 -34.43 16.65 3.76
CA PRO A 378 -35.65 16.16 3.13
C PRO A 378 -35.52 16.06 1.60
N PRO A 379 -36.37 15.25 0.94
CA PRO A 379 -36.38 15.15 -0.51
C PRO A 379 -36.78 16.50 -1.14
N ARG A 380 -36.21 16.79 -2.33
CA ARG A 380 -36.42 18.07 -3.03
C ARG A 380 -37.88 18.36 -3.38
N ALA A 381 -38.68 17.33 -3.61
CA ALA A 381 -40.13 17.48 -3.83
C ALA A 381 -40.81 18.01 -2.57
N ALA A 382 -40.63 17.34 -1.43
CA ALA A 382 -41.22 17.75 -0.16
C ALA A 382 -40.72 19.12 0.32
N MET A 383 -39.44 19.45 0.10
CA MET A 383 -38.87 20.76 0.44
C MET A 383 -39.55 21.93 -0.30
N LYS A 384 -40.03 21.70 -1.53
CA LYS A 384 -40.68 22.76 -2.33
C LYS A 384 -42.16 22.94 -2.02
N GLU A 385 -42.80 21.92 -1.46
CA GLU A 385 -44.24 21.91 -1.15
C GLU A 385 -44.53 22.18 0.33
N ASN A 386 -43.75 21.58 1.23
CA ASN A 386 -43.95 21.68 2.68
C ASN A 386 -43.01 22.72 3.32
N MET A 387 -43.59 23.65 4.08
CA MET A 387 -42.87 24.67 4.83
C MET A 387 -41.90 24.07 5.86
N GLU A 388 -42.28 23.01 6.58
CA GLU A 388 -41.42 22.39 7.59
C GLU A 388 -40.16 21.78 6.97
N ALA A 389 -40.32 21.10 5.84
CA ALA A 389 -39.19 20.54 5.09
C ALA A 389 -38.25 21.64 4.59
N LEU A 390 -38.78 22.80 4.17
CA LEU A 390 -37.97 23.94 3.79
C LEU A 390 -37.20 24.53 4.98
N ILE A 391 -37.83 24.65 6.15
CA ILE A 391 -37.17 25.11 7.38
C ILE A 391 -36.02 24.17 7.76
N HIS A 392 -36.27 22.86 7.78
CA HIS A 392 -35.25 21.87 8.10
C HIS A 392 -34.09 21.88 7.10
N HIS A 393 -34.38 21.94 5.80
CA HIS A 393 -33.35 22.09 4.77
C HIS A 393 -32.50 23.35 4.99
N PHE A 394 -33.14 24.50 5.25
CA PHE A 394 -32.43 25.76 5.47
C PHE A 394 -31.50 25.69 6.71
N LEU A 395 -31.99 25.14 7.83
CA LEU A 395 -31.21 25.02 9.06
C LEU A 395 -30.05 24.03 8.93
N LEU A 396 -30.27 22.87 8.31
CA LEU A 396 -29.25 21.84 8.12
C LEU A 396 -28.05 22.34 7.30
N PHE A 397 -28.28 23.15 6.26
CA PHE A 397 -27.21 23.63 5.39
C PHE A 397 -26.58 24.96 5.83
N SER A 398 -27.26 25.74 6.67
CA SER A 398 -26.72 26.99 7.22
C SER A 398 -25.97 26.77 8.54
N LYS A 399 -26.63 26.12 9.49
CA LYS A 399 -26.11 25.82 10.83
C LYS A 399 -25.51 24.42 10.92
N GLY A 400 -26.27 23.41 10.50
CA GLY A 400 -25.96 22.01 10.74
C GLY A 400 -26.89 21.41 11.78
N TYR A 401 -26.73 20.10 12.05
CA TYR A 401 -27.41 19.43 13.16
C TYR A 401 -26.52 19.44 14.40
N THR A 402 -27.13 19.59 15.56
CA THR A 402 -26.47 19.49 16.87
C THR A 402 -26.30 18.03 17.24
N VAL A 403 -25.09 17.64 17.63
CA VAL A 403 -24.81 16.30 18.16
C VAL A 403 -24.82 16.36 19.69
N PRO A 404 -25.41 15.39 20.40
CA PRO A 404 -25.37 15.35 21.86
C PRO A 404 -23.95 15.39 22.41
N PRO A 405 -23.72 16.06 23.57
CA PRO A 405 -22.41 16.08 24.18
C PRO A 405 -21.99 14.66 24.61
N GLY A 406 -20.78 14.26 24.26
CA GLY A 406 -20.29 12.91 24.50
C GLY A 406 -19.02 12.59 23.72
N GLU A 407 -18.45 11.43 24.02
CA GLU A 407 -17.24 10.91 23.38
C GLU A 407 -17.49 9.51 22.84
N THR A 408 -17.03 9.25 21.63
CA THR A 408 -17.11 7.91 21.02
C THR A 408 -15.84 7.56 20.30
N TYR A 409 -15.40 6.31 20.48
CA TYR A 409 -14.50 5.63 19.56
C TYR A 409 -15.33 4.62 18.76
N SER A 410 -15.31 4.75 17.44
CA SER A 410 -15.84 3.74 16.52
C SER A 410 -14.73 3.33 15.56
N ALA A 411 -14.62 2.03 15.36
CA ALA A 411 -13.67 1.44 14.44
C ALA A 411 -14.41 0.60 13.40
N ILE A 412 -13.85 0.56 12.20
CA ILE A 412 -14.27 -0.32 11.12
C ILE A 412 -13.07 -1.10 10.61
N GLU A 413 -13.34 -2.19 9.89
CA GLU A 413 -12.30 -2.88 9.13
C GLU A 413 -12.14 -2.18 7.77
N ALA A 414 -11.27 -1.17 7.69
CA ALA A 414 -10.82 -0.68 6.40
C ALA A 414 -9.97 -1.76 5.69
N PRO A 415 -9.75 -1.68 4.37
CA PRO A 415 -8.95 -2.68 3.65
C PRO A 415 -7.49 -2.73 4.14
N LYS A 416 -6.99 -1.61 4.68
CA LYS A 416 -5.67 -1.50 5.31
C LYS A 416 -5.62 -2.09 6.72
N GLY A 417 -6.75 -2.10 7.43
CA GLY A 417 -6.88 -2.60 8.81
C GLY A 417 -7.88 -1.80 9.62
N GLU A 418 -7.70 -1.78 10.94
CA GLU A 418 -8.63 -1.12 11.85
C GLU A 418 -8.47 0.41 11.74
N MET A 419 -9.42 1.04 11.03
CA MET A 419 -9.53 2.49 10.97
C MET A 419 -10.51 2.96 12.04
N GLY A 420 -10.03 3.81 12.93
CA GLY A 420 -10.83 4.31 14.06
C GLY A 420 -10.99 5.82 14.02
N VAL A 421 -12.15 6.30 14.46
CA VAL A 421 -12.41 7.72 14.71
C VAL A 421 -12.81 7.89 16.17
N PHE A 422 -12.04 8.71 16.88
CA PHE A 422 -12.37 9.20 18.21
C PHE A 422 -12.94 10.60 18.09
N LEU A 423 -14.24 10.73 18.37
CA LEU A 423 -14.99 11.97 18.23
C LEU A 423 -15.44 12.45 19.61
N VAL A 424 -15.20 13.73 19.90
CA VAL A 424 -15.69 14.44 21.07
C VAL A 424 -16.66 15.53 20.60
N SER A 425 -17.87 15.50 21.15
CA SER A 425 -18.89 16.53 20.93
C SER A 425 -19.15 17.28 22.24
N ASP A 426 -19.25 18.60 22.15
CA ASP A 426 -19.60 19.52 23.25
C ASP A 426 -21.10 19.88 23.26
N GLY A 427 -21.91 19.22 22.43
CA GLY A 427 -23.32 19.57 22.25
C GLY A 427 -23.58 20.55 21.10
N SER A 428 -22.53 21.01 20.42
CA SER A 428 -22.64 21.96 19.31
C SER A 428 -22.81 21.28 17.94
N GLU A 429 -22.92 22.09 16.89
CA GLU A 429 -23.02 21.64 15.48
C GLU A 429 -21.65 21.27 14.88
N ARG A 430 -20.57 21.47 15.65
CA ARG A 430 -19.18 21.24 15.23
C ARG A 430 -18.54 20.23 16.18
N PRO A 431 -17.70 19.31 15.67
CA PRO A 431 -16.95 18.42 16.55
C PRO A 431 -15.94 19.24 17.35
N TYR A 432 -15.94 19.06 18.68
CA TYR A 432 -14.98 19.70 19.56
C TYR A 432 -13.57 19.16 19.32
N ARG A 433 -13.46 17.84 19.16
CA ARG A 433 -12.21 17.17 18.80
C ARG A 433 -12.53 15.95 17.92
N CYS A 434 -11.72 15.75 16.90
CA CYS A 434 -11.76 14.55 16.08
C CYS A 434 -10.34 14.03 15.92
N LYS A 435 -10.05 12.87 16.53
CA LYS A 435 -8.78 12.16 16.39
C LYS A 435 -8.98 10.93 15.53
N ILE A 436 -8.11 10.73 14.55
CA ILE A 436 -8.19 9.60 13.63
C ILE A 436 -7.09 8.61 13.99
N ARG A 437 -7.44 7.33 14.09
CA ARG A 437 -6.49 6.22 14.15
C ARG A 437 -6.39 5.61 12.76
N ALA A 438 -5.22 5.70 12.15
CA ALA A 438 -4.95 5.14 10.83
C ALA A 438 -4.14 3.87 11.02
N PRO A 439 -4.48 2.79 10.32
CA PRO A 439 -3.71 1.56 10.35
C PRO A 439 -2.27 1.78 9.87
N GLY A 440 -2.06 2.51 8.76
CA GLY A 440 -0.73 2.73 8.19
C GLY A 440 0.24 3.49 9.11
N PHE A 441 -0.25 4.32 10.03
CA PHE A 441 0.61 4.99 11.01
C PHE A 441 1.24 4.00 12.00
N ALA A 442 0.46 3.04 12.50
CA ALA A 442 0.98 2.00 13.39
C ALA A 442 1.90 1.03 12.64
N HIS A 443 1.56 0.69 11.39
CA HIS A 443 2.40 -0.16 10.54
C HIS A 443 3.77 0.48 10.29
N LEU A 444 3.81 1.75 9.90
CA LEU A 444 5.04 2.48 9.60
C LEU A 444 5.91 2.74 10.84
N ALA A 445 5.30 2.92 12.02
CA ALA A 445 6.05 3.08 13.27
C ALA A 445 6.99 1.90 13.57
N CYS A 446 6.67 0.72 13.04
CA CYS A 446 7.43 -0.50 13.28
C CYS A 446 8.33 -0.90 12.10
N MET A 447 8.46 -0.02 11.11
CA MET A 447 9.31 -0.26 9.94
C MET A 447 10.76 -0.58 10.33
N ASP A 448 11.30 0.09 11.35
CA ASP A 448 12.65 -0.19 11.87
C ASP A 448 12.83 -1.65 12.30
N GLN A 449 11.91 -2.16 13.11
CA GLN A 449 12.04 -3.51 13.65
C GLN A 449 11.82 -4.59 12.60
N ILE A 450 10.92 -4.35 11.65
CA ILE A 450 10.62 -5.30 10.58
C ILE A 450 11.71 -5.31 9.51
N SER A 451 12.41 -4.19 9.29
CA SER A 451 13.46 -4.07 8.26
C SER A 451 14.86 -4.42 8.75
N ARG A 452 15.10 -4.46 10.07
CA ARG A 452 16.39 -4.88 10.64
C ARG A 452 16.79 -6.27 10.19
N GLY A 453 18.04 -6.41 9.76
CA GLY A 453 18.60 -7.67 9.28
C GLY A 453 18.21 -8.04 7.85
N HIS A 454 17.34 -7.25 7.21
CA HIS A 454 17.00 -7.44 5.81
C HIS A 454 17.88 -6.59 4.89
N LEU A 455 17.87 -6.96 3.61
CA LEU A 455 18.58 -6.22 2.56
C LEU A 455 17.80 -4.97 2.16
N LEU A 456 18.49 -3.99 1.58
CA LEU A 456 17.86 -2.75 1.06
C LEU A 456 16.69 -3.02 0.10
N ALA A 457 16.82 -4.03 -0.77
CA ALA A 457 15.78 -4.38 -1.73
C ALA A 457 14.52 -4.96 -1.06
N ASP A 458 14.67 -5.59 0.11
CA ASP A 458 13.58 -6.22 0.85
C ASP A 458 12.76 -5.17 1.62
N ALA A 459 13.37 -4.05 2.01
CA ALA A 459 12.65 -2.91 2.58
C ALA A 459 11.56 -2.38 1.66
N VAL A 460 11.79 -2.42 0.34
CA VAL A 460 10.78 -2.02 -0.67
C VAL A 460 9.58 -2.97 -0.64
N ALA A 461 9.81 -4.28 -0.56
CA ALA A 461 8.73 -5.26 -0.45
C ALA A 461 7.97 -5.08 0.87
N ILE A 462 8.67 -4.82 1.99
CA ILE A 462 8.06 -4.55 3.29
C ILE A 462 7.12 -3.33 3.20
N ILE A 463 7.57 -2.22 2.61
CA ILE A 463 6.76 -1.01 2.38
C ILE A 463 5.49 -1.34 1.58
N GLY A 464 5.64 -2.06 0.46
CA GLY A 464 4.50 -2.46 -0.37
C GLY A 464 3.49 -3.34 0.38
N THR A 465 3.96 -4.25 1.24
CA THR A 465 3.05 -5.12 2.02
C THR A 465 2.34 -4.44 3.18
N MET A 466 2.88 -3.33 3.70
CA MET A 466 2.19 -2.50 4.70
C MET A 466 1.08 -1.65 4.08
N ASP A 467 1.05 -1.52 2.75
CA ASP A 467 0.03 -0.78 2.00
C ASP A 467 -0.10 0.68 2.48
N LEU A 468 1.02 1.39 2.49
CA LEU A 468 1.10 2.74 3.05
C LEU A 468 0.53 3.79 2.08
N VAL A 469 -0.47 4.54 2.56
CA VAL A 469 -0.96 5.75 1.90
C VAL A 469 -0.69 6.95 2.80
N PHE A 470 0.20 7.84 2.37
CA PHE A 470 0.68 8.92 3.25
C PHE A 470 -0.37 9.94 3.64
N GLY A 471 -1.50 10.01 2.93
CA GLY A 471 -2.63 10.85 3.33
C GLY A 471 -3.29 10.44 4.65
N GLU A 472 -3.25 9.16 5.01
CA GLU A 472 -3.72 8.69 6.32
C GLU A 472 -2.62 8.65 7.37
N VAL A 473 -1.34 8.56 6.98
CA VAL A 473 -0.22 8.64 7.93
C VAL A 473 -0.08 10.07 8.46
N ASP A 474 -0.04 11.03 7.53
CA ASP A 474 0.19 12.46 7.79
C ASP A 474 -1.13 13.23 7.82
N ARG A 475 -1.70 13.44 9.02
CA ARG A 475 -3.06 14.01 9.18
C ARG A 475 -3.08 15.33 9.91
#